data_AF-A0A6C0L8E8-F1
#
_entry.id   AF-A0A6C0L8E8-F1
#
_cell.length_a   1.000
_cell.length_b   1.000
_cell.length_c   1.000
_cell.angle_alpha   90.00
_cell.angle_beta   90.00
_cell.angle_gamma   90.00
#
_symmetry.space_group_name_H-M   'P 1'
#
loop_
_entity.id
_entity.type
_entity.pdbx_description
1 polymer ?
#
loop_
_entity_poly.entity_id
_entity_poly.type
_entity_poly.pdbx_seq_one_letter_code
_entity_poly.pdbx_strand_id
1 'polypeptide(L)'
;MSNSLSTYQTIANVECTGVFSQEIYVAYAYIYNEPDAMTHRIGISGDYHLFAKHGDKVYMEVKDVGEIVMSFAELQKNKYWKYYYDLSLMLANDKEIKNEPFNNFYDEVYEYTGNDDDEYMENNRVWSLDTAYIDLDIDENFKHTYKIIPSGNVCCYKINPADVEKMEYASPQDIDIFNEIYEYRNFIRFGYFINRSEIYMNIATEYQVSKIEKELNELSTYFEDKKDVINLVATLNKKYSMNNDILTLIINKCLY
;
A
#
# COMPACT_ATOMS: atom_id res chain seq x y z
N MET A 1 10.48 -6.47 -30.23
CA MET A 1 9.74 -5.64 -29.28
C MET A 1 8.51 -6.43 -28.85
N SER A 2 8.62 -7.20 -27.79
CA SER A 2 7.49 -7.93 -27.20
C SER A 2 6.80 -7.03 -26.19
N ASN A 3 5.60 -6.56 -26.52
CA ASN A 3 4.70 -5.97 -25.54
C ASN A 3 4.30 -7.06 -24.55
N SER A 4 4.89 -7.08 -23.36
CA SER A 4 4.32 -7.80 -22.23
C SER A 4 3.05 -7.06 -21.81
N LEU A 5 1.89 -7.59 -22.16
CA LEU A 5 0.65 -7.18 -21.54
C LEU A 5 0.78 -7.51 -20.05
N SER A 6 0.86 -6.50 -19.18
CA SER A 6 0.62 -6.70 -17.76
C SER A 6 -0.82 -7.18 -17.61
N THR A 7 -0.98 -8.45 -17.27
CA THR A 7 -2.30 -9.03 -16.97
C THR A 7 -2.70 -8.59 -15.57
N TYR A 8 -3.50 -7.53 -15.50
CA TYR A 8 -4.26 -7.17 -14.32
C TYR A 8 -5.21 -8.32 -14.00
N GLN A 9 -5.04 -8.95 -12.84
CA GLN A 9 -6.03 -9.88 -12.32
C GLN A 9 -6.69 -9.22 -11.13
N THR A 10 -7.88 -8.66 -11.34
CA THR A 10 -8.82 -8.46 -10.25
C THR A 10 -9.19 -9.86 -9.76
N ILE A 11 -8.52 -10.33 -8.71
CA ILE A 11 -8.85 -11.59 -8.06
C ILE A 11 -10.20 -11.36 -7.38
N ALA A 12 -11.27 -11.76 -8.05
CA ALA A 12 -12.62 -11.56 -7.57
C ALA A 12 -12.73 -12.07 -6.13
N ASN A 13 -13.26 -11.22 -5.24
CA ASN A 13 -13.56 -11.50 -3.83
C ASN A 13 -12.39 -11.51 -2.83
N VAL A 14 -11.19 -11.08 -3.23
CA VAL A 14 -10.06 -10.91 -2.29
C VAL A 14 -9.69 -9.44 -2.17
N GLU A 15 -9.71 -8.91 -0.95
CA GLU A 15 -9.23 -7.57 -0.65
C GLU A 15 -7.77 -7.65 -0.17
N CYS A 16 -6.84 -7.09 -0.94
CA CYS A 16 -5.43 -7.02 -0.57
C CYS A 16 -5.08 -5.61 -0.07
N THR A 17 -4.45 -5.52 1.11
CA THR A 17 -3.96 -4.25 1.67
C THR A 17 -2.66 -4.47 2.43
N GLY A 18 -1.85 -3.43 2.57
CA GLY A 18 -0.61 -3.54 3.33
C GLY A 18 -0.18 -2.23 3.97
N VAL A 19 0.61 -2.36 5.03
CA VAL A 19 1.42 -1.26 5.57
C VAL A 19 2.86 -1.60 5.25
N PHE A 20 3.55 -0.65 4.63
CA PHE A 20 4.98 -0.71 4.44
C PHE A 20 5.57 0.57 5.03
N SER A 21 6.60 0.42 5.84
CA SER A 21 7.35 1.52 6.42
C SER A 21 8.83 1.28 6.17
N GLN A 22 9.55 2.31 5.77
CA GLN A 22 10.97 2.21 5.47
C GLN A 22 11.75 3.41 5.98
N GLU A 23 13.04 3.18 6.18
CA GLU A 23 14.09 4.15 6.35
C GLU A 23 15.22 3.74 5.40
N ILE A 24 15.49 4.56 4.39
CA ILE A 24 16.65 4.34 3.52
C ILE A 24 17.87 4.89 4.25
N TYR A 25 18.89 4.06 4.43
CA TYR A 25 20.14 4.45 5.05
C TYR A 25 21.32 4.20 4.12
N VAL A 26 22.36 5.00 4.30
CA VAL A 26 23.66 4.81 3.66
C VAL A 26 24.64 4.34 4.72
N ALA A 27 25.19 3.14 4.54
CA ALA A 27 26.19 2.57 5.42
C ALA A 27 27.51 2.34 4.68
N TYR A 28 28.61 2.54 5.41
CA TYR A 28 29.94 2.14 4.96
C TYR A 28 30.28 0.83 5.66
N ALA A 29 30.44 -0.24 4.88
CA ALA A 29 30.86 -1.53 5.40
C ALA A 29 32.28 -1.83 4.90
N TYR A 30 33.15 -2.25 5.81
CA TYR A 30 34.44 -2.82 5.46
C TYR A 30 34.25 -4.31 5.22
N ILE A 31 34.49 -4.77 3.99
CA ILE A 31 34.58 -6.21 3.77
C ILE A 31 35.86 -6.68 4.50
N TYR A 32 35.72 -7.66 5.40
CA TYR A 32 36.82 -8.26 6.19
C TYR A 32 37.63 -7.29 7.08
N ASN A 33 37.07 -6.16 7.51
CA ASN A 33 37.78 -5.12 8.28
C ASN A 33 39.00 -4.52 7.56
N GLU A 34 39.08 -4.62 6.23
CA GLU A 34 40.15 -3.99 5.45
C GLU A 34 39.79 -2.52 5.12
N PRO A 35 40.60 -1.53 5.55
CA PRO A 35 40.30 -0.10 5.36
C PRO A 35 40.11 0.31 3.89
N ASP A 36 40.81 -0.37 2.98
CA ASP A 36 40.77 -0.10 1.53
C ASP A 36 39.59 -0.80 0.83
N ALA A 37 38.85 -1.67 1.53
CA ALA A 37 37.67 -2.37 1.03
C ALA A 37 36.36 -1.70 1.52
N MET A 38 36.37 -0.38 1.68
CA MET A 38 35.19 0.40 2.07
C MET A 38 34.14 0.31 0.95
N THR A 39 33.06 -0.42 1.21
CA THR A 39 31.91 -0.52 0.32
C THR A 39 30.81 0.41 0.78
N HIS A 40 30.29 1.16 -0.18
CA HIS A 40 29.12 2.01 0.01
C HIS A 40 27.87 1.15 -0.19
N ARG A 41 27.11 0.94 0.88
CA ARG A 41 25.86 0.18 0.85
C ARG A 41 24.68 1.11 1.09
N ILE A 42 23.72 1.08 0.18
CA ILE A 42 22.39 1.63 0.41
C ILE A 42 21.55 0.49 0.98
N GLY A 43 20.94 0.71 2.14
CA GLY A 43 20.10 -0.26 2.84
C GLY A 43 18.72 0.31 3.13
N ILE A 44 17.76 -0.58 3.38
CA ILE A 44 16.45 -0.20 3.93
C ILE A 44 16.29 -0.89 5.28
N SER A 45 16.03 -0.08 6.29
CA SER A 45 15.45 -0.54 7.55
C SER A 45 13.95 -0.34 7.46
N GLY A 46 13.19 -1.41 7.27
CA GLY A 46 11.76 -1.30 7.10
C GLY A 46 10.98 -2.45 7.70
N ASP A 47 9.69 -2.22 7.89
CA ASP A 47 8.70 -3.16 8.40
C ASP A 47 7.50 -3.22 7.47
N TYR A 48 6.87 -4.40 7.43
CA TYR A 48 5.62 -4.58 6.71
C TYR A 48 4.63 -5.45 7.45
N HIS A 49 3.36 -5.17 7.16
CA HIS A 49 2.20 -5.99 7.49
C HIS A 49 1.35 -6.08 6.22
N LEU A 50 1.24 -7.28 5.67
CA LEU A 50 0.47 -7.55 4.46
C LEU A 50 -0.80 -8.31 4.83
N PHE A 51 -1.91 -7.99 4.19
CA PHE A 51 -3.22 -8.57 4.47
C PHE A 51 -3.91 -8.96 3.16
N ALA A 52 -4.38 -10.21 3.07
CA ALA A 52 -5.26 -10.64 1.99
C ALA A 52 -6.51 -11.27 2.61
N LYS A 53 -7.67 -10.68 2.36
CA LYS A 53 -8.94 -11.05 3.01
C LYS A 53 -9.95 -11.57 2.00
N HIS A 54 -10.48 -12.77 2.26
CA HIS A 54 -11.59 -13.37 1.51
C HIS A 54 -12.73 -13.74 2.46
N GLY A 55 -13.84 -12.98 2.41
CA GLY A 55 -14.94 -13.16 3.36
C GLY A 55 -14.48 -12.95 4.81
N ASP A 56 -14.64 -13.97 5.65
CA ASP A 56 -14.15 -13.99 7.04
C ASP A 56 -12.70 -14.45 7.17
N LYS A 57 -12.07 -14.97 6.12
CA LYS A 57 -10.69 -15.47 6.18
C LYS A 57 -9.70 -14.37 5.88
N VAL A 58 -8.65 -14.26 6.69
CA VAL A 58 -7.58 -13.27 6.51
C VAL A 58 -6.24 -13.97 6.56
N TYR A 59 -5.48 -13.87 5.49
CA TYR A 59 -4.04 -14.07 5.48
C TYR A 59 -3.36 -12.79 5.97
N MET A 60 -2.44 -12.93 6.91
CA MET A 60 -1.58 -11.85 7.39
C MET A 60 -0.12 -12.29 7.33
N GLU A 61 0.74 -11.47 6.72
CA GLU A 61 2.19 -11.68 6.72
C GLU A 61 2.86 -10.49 7.37
N VAL A 62 3.78 -10.76 8.31
CA VAL A 62 4.51 -9.73 9.04
C VAL A 62 5.99 -10.03 8.96
N LYS A 63 6.79 -9.01 8.59
CA LYS A 63 8.25 -9.12 8.50
C LYS A 63 8.83 -9.70 9.80
N ASP A 64 9.76 -10.64 9.71
CA ASP A 64 10.43 -11.29 10.85
C ASP A 64 9.50 -11.93 11.91
N VAL A 65 8.23 -12.13 11.60
CA VAL A 65 7.26 -12.86 12.45
C VAL A 65 6.76 -14.10 11.70
N GLY A 66 6.40 -13.94 10.43
CA GLY A 66 5.92 -15.02 9.58
C GLY A 66 4.56 -14.72 8.95
N GLU A 67 3.85 -15.77 8.57
CA GLU A 67 2.54 -15.72 7.96
C GLU A 67 1.52 -16.52 8.76
N ILE A 68 0.26 -16.10 8.71
CA ILE A 68 -0.83 -16.75 9.43
C ILE A 68 -2.16 -16.55 8.69
N VAL A 69 -3.01 -17.56 8.73
CA VAL A 69 -4.39 -17.47 8.23
C VAL A 69 -5.35 -17.60 9.41
N MET A 70 -6.16 -16.58 9.64
CA MET A 70 -7.08 -16.52 10.78
C MET A 70 -8.46 -15.99 10.35
N SER A 71 -9.44 -16.04 11.25
CA SER A 71 -10.71 -15.35 11.01
C SER A 71 -10.55 -13.84 11.19
N PHE A 72 -11.39 -13.07 10.51
CA PHE A 72 -11.42 -11.62 10.67
C PHE A 72 -11.77 -11.27 12.12
N ALA A 73 -12.69 -12.02 12.73
CA ALA A 73 -12.99 -11.86 14.15
C ALA A 73 -11.77 -12.06 15.05
N GLU A 74 -10.88 -13.02 14.74
CA GLU A 74 -9.64 -13.24 15.49
C GLU A 74 -8.68 -12.06 15.34
N LEU A 75 -8.47 -11.59 14.12
CA LEU A 75 -7.62 -10.43 13.83
C LEU A 75 -8.05 -9.21 14.65
N GLN A 76 -9.37 -8.99 14.77
CA GLN A 76 -9.93 -7.84 15.50
C GLN A 76 -9.73 -7.92 17.02
N LYS A 77 -9.45 -9.09 17.61
CA LYS A 77 -9.22 -9.23 19.07
C LYS A 77 -7.87 -8.63 19.48
N ASN A 78 -6.86 -8.74 18.62
CA ASN A 78 -5.55 -8.19 18.90
C ASN A 78 -5.50 -6.71 18.47
N LYS A 79 -5.32 -5.81 19.44
CA LYS A 79 -5.29 -4.36 19.18
C LYS A 79 -4.21 -3.92 18.20
N TYR A 80 -3.08 -4.63 18.14
CA TYR A 80 -1.96 -4.29 17.25
C TYR A 80 -2.24 -4.75 15.82
N TRP A 81 -2.74 -5.97 15.65
CA TRP A 81 -3.12 -6.47 14.31
C TRP A 81 -4.27 -5.66 13.74
N LYS A 82 -5.28 -5.35 14.57
CA LYS A 82 -6.36 -4.45 14.20
C LYS A 82 -5.83 -3.08 13.76
N TYR A 83 -4.93 -2.49 14.54
CA TYR A 83 -4.34 -1.19 14.22
C TYR A 83 -3.67 -1.18 12.84
N TYR A 84 -2.81 -2.17 12.56
CA TYR A 84 -2.13 -2.25 11.26
C TYR A 84 -3.08 -2.60 10.12
N TYR A 85 -4.12 -3.39 10.38
CA TYR A 85 -5.17 -3.64 9.39
C TYR A 85 -5.92 -2.35 9.04
N ASP A 86 -6.38 -1.58 10.02
CA ASP A 86 -7.06 -0.30 9.79
C ASP A 86 -6.16 0.69 9.04
N LEU A 87 -4.88 0.78 9.44
CA LEU A 87 -3.89 1.62 8.77
C LEU A 87 -3.67 1.18 7.31
N SER A 88 -3.62 -0.13 7.05
CA SER A 88 -3.48 -0.66 5.68
C SER A 88 -4.63 -0.23 4.77
N LEU A 89 -5.86 -0.15 5.29
CA LEU A 89 -7.01 0.32 4.53
C LEU A 89 -6.89 1.80 4.17
N MET A 90 -6.30 2.61 5.06
CA MET A 90 -6.06 4.04 4.81
C MET A 90 -4.89 4.30 3.86
N LEU A 91 -4.01 3.34 3.65
CA LEU A 91 -2.87 3.49 2.73
C LEU A 91 -3.15 2.89 1.35
N ALA A 92 -4.14 2.00 1.24
CA ALA A 92 -4.54 1.42 -0.03
C ALA A 92 -5.01 2.49 -1.04
N ASN A 93 -4.40 2.47 -2.22
CA ASN A 93 -4.85 3.29 -3.36
C ASN A 93 -5.91 2.57 -4.16
N ASP A 94 -5.58 1.33 -4.51
CA ASP A 94 -6.46 0.35 -5.10
C ASP A 94 -6.34 -0.92 -4.27
N LYS A 95 -7.38 -1.75 -4.27
CA LYS A 95 -7.35 -3.11 -3.71
C LYS A 95 -7.04 -4.15 -4.79
N GLU A 96 -6.90 -3.71 -6.04
CA GLU A 96 -6.46 -4.56 -7.15
C GLU A 96 -4.98 -4.91 -7.05
N ILE A 97 -4.70 -6.22 -7.08
CA ILE A 97 -3.34 -6.72 -7.10
C ILE A 97 -2.87 -6.94 -8.54
N LYS A 98 -1.59 -6.69 -8.78
CA LYS A 98 -0.97 -6.92 -10.09
C LYS A 98 0.00 -8.08 -9.99
N ASN A 99 0.07 -8.84 -11.08
CA ASN A 99 1.17 -9.79 -11.29
C ASN A 99 2.35 -9.02 -11.89
N GLU A 100 2.94 -8.15 -11.08
CA GLU A 100 4.09 -7.32 -11.43
C GLU A 100 5.26 -7.69 -10.52
N PRO A 101 6.48 -7.84 -11.08
CA PRO A 101 7.67 -8.10 -10.30
C PRO A 101 7.80 -7.08 -9.17
N PHE A 102 8.33 -7.52 -8.03
CA PHE A 102 8.70 -6.58 -6.98
C PHE A 102 9.63 -5.50 -7.55
N ASN A 103 9.57 -4.31 -6.98
CA ASN A 103 10.45 -3.24 -7.43
C ASN A 103 11.89 -3.68 -7.20
N ASN A 104 12.66 -3.84 -8.29
CA ASN A 104 14.04 -4.36 -8.27
C ASN A 104 14.94 -3.68 -7.23
N PHE A 105 14.72 -2.39 -6.94
CA PHE A 105 15.45 -1.69 -5.88
C PHE A 105 15.25 -2.37 -4.51
N TYR A 106 14.02 -2.78 -4.21
CA TYR A 106 13.72 -3.48 -2.98
C TYR A 106 14.16 -4.93 -3.01
N ASP A 107 14.15 -5.61 -4.17
CA ASP A 107 14.75 -6.95 -4.30
C ASP A 107 16.23 -6.93 -3.92
N GLU A 108 16.98 -5.97 -4.47
CA GLU A 108 18.40 -5.77 -4.21
C GLU A 108 18.67 -5.38 -2.75
N VAL A 109 17.84 -4.49 -2.20
CA VAL A 109 18.09 -3.92 -0.87
C VAL A 109 17.61 -4.82 0.28
N TYR A 110 16.53 -5.58 0.09
CA TYR A 110 16.07 -6.58 1.07
C TYR A 110 16.74 -7.95 0.89
N GLU A 111 17.65 -8.09 -0.08
CA GLU A 111 18.31 -9.36 -0.41
C GLU A 111 17.28 -10.48 -0.70
N TYR A 112 16.16 -10.13 -1.34
CA TYR A 112 15.20 -11.14 -1.81
C TYR A 112 15.79 -11.99 -2.94
N THR A 113 16.81 -11.51 -3.63
CA THR A 113 17.63 -12.39 -4.49
C THR A 113 18.48 -13.29 -3.60
N GLY A 114 18.03 -14.54 -3.40
CA GLY A 114 18.93 -15.57 -2.88
C GLY A 114 20.19 -15.62 -3.75
N ASN A 115 21.36 -15.78 -3.14
CA ASN A 115 22.53 -16.17 -3.90
C ASN A 115 22.18 -17.52 -4.58
N ASP A 116 22.63 -17.72 -5.82
CA ASP A 116 22.36 -18.93 -6.63
C ASP A 116 22.74 -20.26 -5.93
N ASP A 117 23.44 -20.20 -4.78
CA ASP A 117 23.84 -21.32 -3.95
C ASP A 117 22.86 -21.67 -2.81
N ASP A 118 21.87 -20.82 -2.50
CA ASP A 118 20.83 -21.08 -1.49
C ASP A 118 19.54 -21.57 -2.17
N GLU A 119 19.49 -22.88 -2.45
CA GLU A 119 18.34 -23.63 -3.02
C GLU A 119 17.01 -23.47 -2.22
N TYR A 120 17.03 -22.77 -1.09
CA TYR A 120 15.91 -22.57 -0.18
C TYR A 120 15.26 -21.18 -0.22
N MET A 121 15.78 -20.22 -1.02
CA MET A 121 15.24 -18.85 -1.14
C MET A 121 14.79 -18.55 -2.57
N GLU A 122 13.90 -19.40 -3.12
CA GLU A 122 13.18 -19.09 -4.37
C GLU A 122 12.12 -18.00 -4.07
N ASN A 123 12.54 -16.73 -4.00
CA ASN A 123 11.65 -15.60 -3.76
C ASN A 123 10.85 -15.26 -5.02
N ASN A 124 9.83 -16.08 -5.30
CA ASN A 124 8.87 -15.92 -6.39
C ASN A 124 7.74 -14.94 -6.01
N ARG A 125 8.06 -13.80 -5.39
CA ARG A 125 7.07 -12.76 -5.05
C ARG A 125 6.68 -11.99 -6.32
N VAL A 126 5.64 -12.46 -6.99
CA VAL A 126 5.15 -11.88 -8.26
C VAL A 126 3.87 -11.07 -8.10
N TRP A 127 3.29 -11.10 -6.90
CA TRP A 127 2.00 -10.47 -6.59
C TRP A 127 2.23 -9.20 -5.78
N SER A 128 2.03 -8.04 -6.40
CA SER A 128 2.33 -6.74 -5.82
C SER A 128 1.11 -5.82 -5.81
N LEU A 129 1.04 -5.00 -4.75
CA LEU A 129 0.01 -3.99 -4.56
C LEU A 129 0.63 -2.60 -4.68
N ASP A 130 0.06 -1.76 -5.54
CA ASP A 130 0.36 -0.33 -5.52
C ASP A 130 -0.35 0.32 -4.33
N THR A 131 0.44 0.77 -3.36
CA THR A 131 -0.08 1.35 -2.13
C THR A 131 0.72 2.58 -1.75
N ALA A 132 0.09 3.50 -1.01
CA ALA A 132 0.83 4.49 -0.29
C ALA A 132 1.65 3.82 0.83
N TYR A 133 2.81 4.39 1.17
CA TYR A 133 3.69 3.84 2.20
C TYR A 133 4.37 4.92 3.02
N ILE A 134 4.86 4.53 4.20
CA ILE A 134 5.46 5.45 5.16
C ILE A 134 6.96 5.49 4.93
N ASP A 135 7.48 6.67 4.60
CA ASP A 135 8.90 6.92 4.47
C ASP A 135 9.39 7.69 5.71
N LEU A 136 10.39 7.10 6.36
CA LEU A 136 11.07 7.64 7.51
C LEU A 136 12.40 8.21 7.04
N ASP A 137 12.57 9.52 7.25
CA ASP A 137 13.82 10.21 6.96
C ASP A 137 14.39 10.76 8.26
N ILE A 138 15.66 10.47 8.51
CA ILE A 138 16.40 10.93 9.68
C ILE A 138 17.38 11.98 9.19
N ASP A 139 17.13 13.23 9.57
CA ASP A 139 18.03 14.31 9.18
C ASP A 139 19.37 14.24 9.94
N GLU A 140 20.32 15.09 9.54
CA GLU A 140 21.65 15.20 10.16
C GLU A 140 21.62 15.55 11.66
N ASN A 141 20.48 16.05 12.16
CA ASN A 141 20.26 16.38 13.57
C ASN A 141 19.54 15.25 14.33
N PHE A 142 19.43 14.05 13.73
CA PHE A 142 18.69 12.90 14.27
C PHE A 142 17.20 13.17 14.48
N LYS A 143 16.63 14.13 13.75
CA LYS A 143 15.19 14.39 13.79
C LYS A 143 14.50 13.46 12.81
N HIS A 144 13.59 12.65 13.33
CA HIS A 144 12.72 11.82 12.52
C HIS A 144 11.66 12.69 11.82
N THR A 145 11.59 12.57 10.52
CA THR A 145 10.49 13.05 9.69
C THR A 145 9.77 11.88 9.07
N TYR A 146 8.45 11.95 9.06
CA TYR A 146 7.56 10.91 8.57
C TYR A 146 6.74 11.52 7.45
N LYS A 147 6.67 10.85 6.31
CA LYS A 147 5.83 11.27 5.19
C LYS A 147 5.18 10.06 4.52
N ILE A 148 4.03 10.30 3.90
CA ILE A 148 3.40 9.32 3.03
C ILE A 148 3.92 9.52 1.61
N ILE A 149 4.48 8.47 1.04
CA ILE A 149 4.71 8.37 -0.39
C ILE A 149 3.42 7.83 -1.02
N PRO A 150 2.82 8.53 -1.98
CA PRO A 150 1.44 8.27 -2.39
C PRO A 150 1.26 7.02 -3.24
N SER A 151 2.32 6.37 -3.72
CA SER A 151 2.25 5.19 -4.59
C SER A 151 3.59 4.45 -4.60
N GLY A 152 3.52 3.13 -4.73
CA GLY A 152 4.67 2.25 -4.78
C GLY A 152 4.27 0.78 -4.72
N ASN A 153 4.88 -0.03 -5.58
CA ASN A 153 4.77 -1.49 -5.55
C ASN A 153 5.69 -2.07 -4.44
N VAL A 154 5.44 -1.68 -3.19
CA VAL A 154 6.28 -2.02 -2.03
C VAL A 154 5.72 -3.17 -1.17
N CYS A 155 4.44 -3.51 -1.37
CA CYS A 155 3.78 -4.62 -0.71
C CYS A 155 3.67 -5.81 -1.67
N CYS A 156 4.47 -6.86 -1.42
CA CYS A 156 4.48 -8.07 -2.25
C CYS A 156 4.19 -9.34 -1.46
N TYR A 157 3.29 -10.17 -1.98
CA TYR A 157 2.79 -11.36 -1.31
C TYR A 157 3.60 -12.60 -1.72
N LYS A 158 3.90 -13.47 -0.74
CA LYS A 158 4.45 -14.82 -1.03
C LYS A 158 3.43 -15.75 -1.65
N ILE A 159 2.16 -15.51 -1.37
CA ILE A 159 1.04 -16.32 -1.85
C ILE A 159 0.39 -15.68 -3.08
N ASN A 160 -0.28 -16.50 -3.88
CA ASN A 160 -1.32 -16.01 -4.77
C ASN A 160 -2.56 -15.64 -3.92
N PRO A 161 -3.00 -14.37 -3.87
CA PRO A 161 -4.12 -14.01 -3.02
C PRO A 161 -5.43 -14.72 -3.36
N ALA A 162 -5.59 -15.21 -4.60
CA ALA A 162 -6.75 -16.00 -5.02
C ALA A 162 -6.91 -17.31 -4.25
N ASP A 163 -5.81 -17.81 -3.69
CA ASP A 163 -5.82 -19.07 -2.97
C ASP A 163 -6.14 -18.92 -1.48
N VAL A 164 -6.27 -17.68 -0.97
CA VAL A 164 -6.66 -17.41 0.43
C VAL A 164 -7.93 -18.16 0.79
N GLU A 165 -8.94 -18.18 -0.07
CA GLU A 165 -10.20 -18.92 0.16
C GLU A 165 -9.95 -20.39 0.53
N LYS A 166 -8.93 -21.01 -0.06
CA LYS A 166 -8.62 -22.45 0.08
C LYS A 166 -7.62 -22.73 1.21
N MET A 167 -6.93 -21.71 1.74
CA MET A 167 -5.96 -21.90 2.82
C MET A 167 -6.65 -22.36 4.10
N GLU A 168 -5.99 -23.24 4.86
CA GLU A 168 -6.50 -23.70 6.15
C GLU A 168 -6.35 -22.59 7.20
N TYR A 169 -7.30 -22.56 8.15
CA TYR A 169 -7.14 -21.70 9.32
C TYR A 169 -6.03 -22.25 10.21
N ALA A 170 -5.21 -21.35 10.75
CA ALA A 170 -4.27 -21.66 11.81
C ALA A 170 -5.00 -22.24 13.03
N SER A 171 -4.37 -23.19 13.71
CA SER A 171 -4.91 -23.69 14.98
C SER A 171 -4.81 -22.60 16.06
N PRO A 172 -5.60 -22.69 17.15
CA PRO A 172 -5.45 -21.75 18.27
C PRO A 172 -4.01 -21.69 18.81
N GLN A 173 -3.31 -22.81 18.84
CA GLN A 173 -1.91 -22.88 19.26
C GLN A 173 -0.98 -22.12 18.31
N ASP A 174 -1.21 -22.21 17.00
CA ASP A 174 -0.42 -21.47 16.01
C ASP A 174 -0.64 -19.95 16.13
N ILE A 175 -1.89 -19.55 16.41
CA ILE A 175 -2.25 -18.14 16.67
C ILE A 175 -1.56 -17.62 17.92
N ASP A 176 -1.54 -18.41 19.00
CA ASP A 176 -0.85 -18.06 20.24
C ASP A 176 0.67 -17.92 20.02
N ILE A 177 1.30 -18.88 19.33
CA ILE A 177 2.74 -18.83 19.00
C ILE A 177 3.04 -17.60 18.14
N PHE A 178 2.24 -17.36 17.11
CA PHE A 178 2.39 -16.18 16.25
C PHE A 178 2.28 -14.89 17.07
N ASN A 179 1.32 -14.81 17.99
CA ASN A 179 1.17 -13.65 18.87
C ASN A 179 2.36 -13.47 19.82
N GLU A 180 2.88 -14.54 20.41
CA GLU A 180 4.06 -14.46 21.28
C GLU A 180 5.29 -13.92 20.53
N ILE A 181 5.54 -14.42 19.31
CA ILE A 181 6.63 -13.92 18.45
C ILE A 181 6.40 -12.44 18.10
N TYR A 182 5.17 -12.10 17.72
CA TYR A 182 4.77 -10.74 17.38
C TYR A 182 4.94 -9.77 18.56
N GLU A 183 4.49 -10.16 19.75
CA GLU A 183 4.63 -9.36 20.98
C GLU A 183 6.08 -9.26 21.43
N TYR A 184 6.88 -10.32 21.33
CA TYR A 184 8.29 -10.29 21.67
C TYR A 184 9.08 -9.34 20.76
N ARG A 185 8.82 -9.37 19.45
CA ARG A 185 9.40 -8.43 18.48
C ARG A 185 9.00 -7.00 18.80
N ASN A 186 7.72 -6.77 19.08
CA ASN A 186 7.27 -5.46 19.51
C ASN A 186 7.85 -5.08 20.86
N PHE A 187 8.14 -6.01 21.76
CA PHE A 187 8.76 -5.81 23.07
C PHE A 187 10.20 -5.37 23.01
N ILE A 188 11.00 -6.03 22.18
CA ILE A 188 12.36 -5.56 21.89
C ILE A 188 12.33 -4.16 21.25
N ARG A 189 11.26 -3.84 20.53
CA ARG A 189 11.04 -2.51 19.91
C ARG A 189 10.16 -1.56 20.77
N PHE A 190 9.70 -1.92 21.98
CA PHE A 190 8.49 -1.35 22.64
C PHE A 190 8.62 0.06 23.21
N GLY A 191 9.78 0.73 23.10
CA GLY A 191 9.81 2.18 23.29
C GLY A 191 9.03 2.95 22.21
N TYR A 192 8.77 2.32 21.05
CA TYR A 192 8.40 3.03 19.84
C TYR A 192 6.97 2.83 19.34
N PHE A 193 6.26 1.73 19.67
CA PHE A 193 4.93 1.48 19.06
C PHE A 193 3.91 2.56 19.41
N ILE A 194 3.71 2.90 20.70
CA ILE A 194 2.70 3.89 21.10
C ILE A 194 2.97 5.23 20.40
N ASN A 195 4.22 5.70 20.46
CA ASN A 195 4.64 6.94 19.83
C ASN A 195 4.50 6.91 18.29
N ARG A 196 4.90 5.83 17.63
CA ARG A 196 4.79 5.69 16.17
C ARG A 196 3.34 5.49 15.72
N SER A 197 2.52 4.82 16.52
CA SER A 197 1.16 4.47 16.15
C SER A 197 0.28 5.72 15.97
N GLU A 198 0.44 6.71 16.85
CA GLU A 198 -0.22 8.01 16.72
C GLU A 198 0.30 8.78 15.51
N ILE A 199 1.63 8.81 15.32
CA ILE A 199 2.24 9.49 14.17
C ILE A 199 1.73 8.91 12.85
N TYR A 200 1.78 7.59 12.70
CA TYR A 200 1.37 6.87 11.48
C TYR A 200 -0.11 7.08 11.19
N MET A 201 -0.96 7.04 12.20
CA MET A 201 -2.40 7.28 12.04
C MET A 201 -2.68 8.73 11.63
N ASN A 202 -1.98 9.70 12.23
CA ASN A 202 -2.12 11.11 11.89
C ASN A 202 -1.71 11.39 10.45
N ILE A 203 -0.51 10.95 10.03
CA ILE A 203 -0.06 11.18 8.64
C ILE A 203 -0.92 10.45 7.61
N ALA A 204 -1.45 9.26 7.93
CA ALA A 204 -2.38 8.55 7.07
C ALA A 204 -3.74 9.28 6.99
N THR A 205 -4.20 9.86 8.10
CA THR A 205 -5.42 10.68 8.13
C THR A 205 -5.25 11.94 7.28
N GLU A 206 -4.15 12.66 7.46
CA GLU A 206 -3.81 13.84 6.66
C GLU A 206 -3.75 13.50 5.16
N TYR A 207 -3.13 12.36 4.82
CA TYR A 207 -3.10 11.86 3.46
C TYR A 207 -4.51 11.60 2.90
N GLN A 208 -5.38 10.93 3.65
CA GLN A 208 -6.77 10.69 3.24
C GLN A 208 -7.57 11.99 3.08
N VAL A 209 -7.40 12.96 3.99
CA VAL A 209 -8.02 14.29 3.86
C VAL A 209 -7.56 14.96 2.57
N SER A 210 -6.27 14.90 2.24
CA SER A 210 -5.74 15.49 1.01
C SER A 210 -6.31 14.86 -0.27
N LYS A 211 -6.59 13.54 -0.25
CA LYS A 211 -7.26 12.85 -1.36
C LYS A 211 -8.69 13.37 -1.54
N ILE A 212 -9.44 13.48 -0.44
CA ILE A 212 -10.82 14.00 -0.45
C ILE A 212 -10.86 15.45 -0.95
N GLU A 213 -9.94 16.31 -0.48
CA GLU A 213 -9.86 17.70 -0.93
C GLU A 213 -9.59 17.79 -2.44
N LYS A 214 -8.72 16.92 -2.97
CA LYS A 214 -8.45 16.85 -4.40
C LYS A 214 -9.70 16.44 -5.19
N GLU A 215 -10.39 15.39 -4.78
CA GLU A 215 -11.64 14.93 -5.41
C GLU A 215 -12.73 16.02 -5.37
N LEU A 216 -12.86 16.73 -4.25
CA LEU A 216 -13.79 17.86 -4.11
C LEU A 216 -13.46 19.01 -5.05
N ASN A 217 -12.18 19.34 -5.22
CA ASN A 217 -11.75 20.37 -6.16
C ASN A 217 -12.06 19.97 -7.62
N GLU A 218 -11.78 18.72 -8.00
CA GLU A 218 -12.10 18.20 -9.33
C GLU A 218 -13.62 18.24 -9.61
N LEU A 219 -14.44 17.85 -8.63
CA LEU A 219 -15.90 17.96 -8.71
C LEU A 219 -16.36 19.41 -8.82
N SER A 220 -15.76 20.33 -8.05
CA SER A 220 -16.09 21.76 -8.10
C SER A 220 -15.85 22.32 -9.50
N THR A 221 -14.68 22.04 -10.09
CA THR A 221 -14.36 22.46 -11.46
C THR A 221 -15.35 21.87 -12.48
N TYR A 222 -15.68 20.58 -12.35
CA TYR A 222 -16.68 19.94 -13.22
C TYR A 222 -18.05 20.64 -13.17
N PHE A 223 -18.52 21.01 -11.98
CA PHE A 223 -19.82 21.70 -11.84
C PHE A 223 -19.78 23.15 -12.34
N GLU A 224 -18.65 23.85 -12.20
CA GLU A 224 -18.45 25.18 -12.78
C GLU A 224 -18.51 25.14 -14.31
N ASP A 225 -17.80 24.20 -14.95
CA ASP A 225 -17.85 24.00 -16.40
C ASP A 225 -19.28 23.75 -16.91
N LYS A 226 -20.05 22.92 -16.20
CA LYS A 226 -21.45 22.63 -16.54
C LYS A 226 -22.34 23.87 -16.43
N LYS A 227 -22.12 24.70 -15.40
CA LYS A 227 -22.84 25.97 -15.23
C LYS A 227 -22.52 26.95 -16.36
N ASP A 228 -21.27 27.01 -16.79
CA ASP A 228 -20.85 27.88 -17.89
C ASP A 228 -21.44 27.45 -19.24
N VAL A 229 -21.53 26.15 -19.49
CA VAL A 229 -22.27 25.62 -20.65
C VAL A 229 -23.74 26.03 -20.61
N ILE A 230 -24.43 25.90 -19.47
CA ILE A 230 -25.83 26.33 -19.31
C ILE A 230 -25.97 27.83 -19.60
N ASN A 231 -25.08 28.66 -19.05
CA ASN A 231 -25.09 30.11 -19.25
C ASN A 231 -24.86 30.51 -20.71
N LEU A 232 -23.94 29.82 -21.40
CA LEU A 232 -23.68 30.03 -22.82
C LEU A 232 -24.90 29.66 -23.67
N VAL A 233 -25.49 28.49 -23.42
CA VAL A 233 -26.69 28.00 -24.12
C VAL A 233 -27.87 28.97 -23.92
N ALA A 234 -28.08 29.46 -22.70
CA ALA A 234 -29.11 30.46 -22.41
C ALA A 234 -28.87 31.78 -23.16
N THR A 235 -27.61 32.22 -23.24
CA THR A 235 -27.22 33.44 -23.96
C THR A 235 -27.44 33.30 -25.47
N LEU A 236 -27.05 32.17 -26.07
CA LEU A 236 -27.26 31.87 -27.48
C LEU A 236 -28.76 31.79 -27.81
N ASN A 237 -29.55 31.12 -26.97
CA ASN A 237 -30.99 31.05 -27.15
C ASN A 237 -31.63 32.44 -27.12
N LYS A 238 -31.26 33.30 -26.16
CA LYS A 238 -31.76 34.67 -26.08
C LYS A 238 -31.41 35.49 -27.32
N LYS A 239 -30.22 35.29 -27.90
CA LYS A 239 -29.73 36.06 -29.05
C LYS A 239 -30.32 35.58 -30.39
N TYR A 240 -30.50 34.28 -30.54
CA TYR A 240 -30.83 33.66 -31.83
C TYR A 240 -32.21 32.99 -31.87
N SER A 241 -32.96 32.98 -30.75
CA SER A 241 -34.25 32.29 -30.62
C SER A 241 -34.16 30.85 -31.14
N MET A 242 -33.25 30.08 -30.55
CA MET A 242 -32.91 28.75 -31.03
C MET A 242 -34.10 27.81 -30.92
N ASN A 243 -34.22 26.89 -31.88
CA ASN A 243 -35.24 25.84 -31.85
C ASN A 243 -35.03 24.93 -30.61
N ASN A 244 -36.12 24.58 -29.94
CA ASN A 244 -36.11 23.76 -28.72
C ASN A 244 -35.45 22.40 -28.91
N ASP A 245 -35.63 21.73 -30.06
CA ASP A 245 -35.03 20.42 -30.34
C ASP A 245 -33.49 20.52 -30.42
N ILE A 246 -32.98 21.63 -30.98
CA ILE A 246 -31.54 21.91 -31.05
C ILE A 246 -30.98 22.20 -29.66
N LEU A 247 -31.71 22.97 -28.84
CA LEU A 247 -31.36 23.22 -27.44
C LEU A 247 -31.27 21.92 -26.63
N THR A 248 -32.27 21.05 -26.75
CA THR A 248 -32.29 19.76 -26.08
C THR A 248 -31.13 18.87 -26.51
N LEU A 249 -30.79 18.85 -27.81
CA LEU A 249 -29.64 18.10 -28.32
C LEU A 249 -28.30 18.60 -27.75
N ILE A 250 -28.11 19.91 -27.63
CA ILE A 250 -26.88 20.50 -27.06
C ILE A 250 -26.77 20.20 -25.57
N ILE A 251 -27.86 20.40 -24.81
CA ILE A 251 -27.93 20.10 -23.38
C ILE A 251 -27.62 18.62 -23.13
N ASN A 252 -28.23 17.72 -23.89
CA ASN A 252 -28.03 16.27 -23.74
C ASN A 252 -26.63 15.80 -24.13
N LYS A 253 -25.90 16.53 -24.99
CA LYS A 253 -24.52 16.18 -25.35
C LYS A 253 -23.46 16.81 -24.46
N CYS A 254 -23.75 17.95 -23.85
CA CYS A 254 -22.76 18.71 -23.09
C CYS A 254 -22.93 18.55 -21.58
N LEU A 255 -24.14 18.23 -21.10
CA LEU A 255 -24.43 18.13 -19.66
C LEU A 255 -24.59 16.69 -19.15
N TYR A 256 -25.01 15.77 -20.01
CA TYR A 256 -25.21 14.34 -19.73
C TYR A 256 -24.28 13.49 -20.59
#